data_AF-A0AAD5P8L2-F1
#
_entry.id   AF-A0AAD5P8L2-F1
#
_cell.length_a   1.000
_cell.length_b   1.000
_cell.length_c   1.000
_cell.angle_alpha   90.00
_cell.angle_beta   90.00
_cell.angle_gamma   90.00
#
_symmetry.space_group_name_H-M   'P 1'
#
loop_
_entity.id
_entity.type
_entity.pdbx_description
1 polymer ?
#
loop_
_entity_poly.entity_id
_entity_poly.type
_entity_poly.pdbx_seq_one_letter_code
_entity_poly.pdbx_strand_id
1 'polypeptide(L)'
;MCFRYEREINLGHRPVLKRVHEHDDVPAKHMVLIIADIKNMINAEGISPGARDYELVLTDGWYQIKAVTDSRMERAIARGKLVIGSKLAICGAQLGGDSQPRSPLSASSNDTYLSITTNGSRLVPWDTKLGYQKDRLIFRSLSTVFEDGGLVTAMDVIVCRKYPMMYTETLSDGTRIKRTAREEEEIRRQFSGMRMNMQREQSSPGGDLSVLPSKLENRNVSVHFKMQLCDYHCSGNKKIKQKMATLLLLNANELNHMDIQEGSRYRIFFTMPYTFLDKSNSSNNTSHLNTSSTLHLKTTHKTRWENIANVDEEKMASTLYIPRFITMTALMETLEKNSEIDIAALVIRKSFFCLL
;
A
#
# COMPACT_ATOMS: atom_id res chain seq x y z
N MET A 1 -10.83 -25.91 35.11
CA MET A 1 -10.03 -26.68 34.11
C MET A 1 -10.89 -27.59 33.23
N CYS A 2 -11.87 -28.32 33.78
CA CYS A 2 -12.70 -29.29 33.04
C CYS A 2 -13.29 -28.74 31.72
N PHE A 3 -13.78 -27.50 31.70
CA PHE A 3 -14.34 -26.88 30.50
C PHE A 3 -13.36 -26.72 29.32
N ARG A 4 -12.08 -26.39 29.56
CA ARG A 4 -11.09 -26.26 28.48
C ARG A 4 -10.73 -27.62 27.90
N TYR A 5 -10.56 -28.62 28.78
CA TYR A 5 -10.30 -30.00 28.36
C TYR A 5 -11.45 -30.54 27.51
N GLU A 6 -12.69 -30.43 28.01
CA GLU A 6 -13.88 -30.87 27.29
C GLU A 6 -13.96 -30.23 25.90
N ARG A 7 -13.80 -28.90 25.83
CA ARG A 7 -13.97 -28.18 24.58
C ARG A 7 -12.84 -28.45 23.58
N GLU A 8 -11.59 -28.51 24.02
CA GLU A 8 -10.46 -28.70 23.11
C GLU A 8 -10.19 -30.16 22.75
N ILE A 9 -10.24 -31.05 23.74
CA ILE A 9 -9.87 -32.47 23.58
C ILE A 9 -11.09 -33.28 23.15
N ASN A 10 -12.19 -33.23 23.91
CA ASN A 10 -13.36 -34.09 23.63
C ASN A 10 -14.19 -33.57 22.44
N LEU A 11 -14.43 -32.25 22.37
CA LEU A 11 -15.18 -31.62 21.28
C LEU A 11 -14.30 -31.20 20.09
N GLY A 12 -12.98 -31.37 20.19
CA GLY A 12 -12.05 -31.06 19.09
C GLY A 12 -11.99 -29.59 18.67
N HIS A 13 -12.44 -28.64 19.50
CA HIS A 13 -12.38 -27.22 19.15
C HIS A 13 -10.93 -26.72 19.21
N ARG A 14 -10.39 -26.28 18.07
CA ARG A 14 -9.00 -25.81 17.95
C ARG A 14 -8.93 -24.28 17.95
N PRO A 15 -8.35 -23.65 18.99
CA PRO A 15 -8.17 -22.20 19.07
C PRO A 15 -7.31 -21.63 17.93
N VAL A 16 -7.39 -20.32 17.71
CA VAL A 16 -6.72 -19.66 16.59
C VAL A 16 -5.22 -19.84 16.65
N LEU A 17 -4.62 -19.53 17.80
CA LEU A 17 -3.16 -19.61 17.95
C LEU A 17 -2.67 -21.05 17.87
N LYS A 18 -3.49 -22.03 18.27
CA LYS A 18 -3.17 -23.45 18.07
C LYS A 18 -3.06 -23.81 16.60
N ARG A 19 -4.06 -23.45 15.81
CA ARG A 19 -4.06 -23.70 14.35
C ARG A 19 -2.92 -22.99 13.63
N VAL A 20 -2.53 -21.79 14.09
CA VAL A 20 -1.40 -21.06 13.52
C VAL A 20 -0.06 -21.72 13.86
N HIS A 21 0.19 -22.11 15.11
CA HIS A 21 1.45 -22.79 15.50
C HIS A 21 1.60 -24.17 14.86
N GLU A 22 0.50 -24.89 14.66
CA GLU A 22 0.49 -26.22 14.04
C GLU A 22 0.45 -26.14 12.50
N HIS A 23 0.51 -24.94 11.91
CA HIS A 23 0.44 -24.67 10.46
C HIS A 23 -0.84 -25.21 9.77
N ASP A 24 -1.90 -25.48 10.51
CA ASP A 24 -3.21 -25.90 10.00
C ASP A 24 -4.08 -24.73 9.52
N ASP A 25 -3.63 -23.49 9.76
CA ASP A 25 -4.23 -22.30 9.15
C ASP A 25 -3.21 -21.17 8.99
N VAL A 26 -3.56 -20.17 8.17
CA VAL A 26 -2.69 -19.06 7.80
C VAL A 26 -2.84 -17.90 8.81
N PRO A 27 -1.74 -17.33 9.34
CA PRO A 27 -1.77 -16.20 10.27
C PRO A 27 -2.36 -14.92 9.67
N ALA A 28 -2.50 -14.84 8.34
CA ALA A 28 -3.01 -13.67 7.62
C ALA A 28 -4.53 -13.47 7.75
N LYS A 29 -5.28 -14.48 8.21
CA LYS A 29 -6.74 -14.37 8.38
C LYS A 29 -7.13 -13.34 9.43
N HIS A 30 -8.33 -12.78 9.29
CA HIS A 30 -8.86 -11.85 10.28
C HIS A 30 -9.16 -12.56 11.60
N MET A 31 -8.44 -12.15 12.64
CA MET A 31 -8.56 -12.66 14.00
C MET A 31 -8.55 -11.53 15.01
N VAL A 32 -9.18 -11.74 16.16
CA VAL A 32 -9.12 -10.82 17.30
C VAL A 32 -8.33 -11.47 18.42
N LEU A 33 -7.25 -10.82 18.83
CA LEU A 33 -6.40 -11.20 19.95
C LEU A 33 -6.40 -10.09 21.00
N ILE A 34 -6.09 -10.43 22.25
CA ILE A 34 -5.93 -9.45 23.33
C ILE A 34 -4.46 -9.32 23.70
N ILE A 35 -4.03 -8.11 24.01
CA ILE A 35 -2.69 -7.84 24.53
C ILE A 35 -2.63 -8.38 25.96
N ALA A 36 -1.88 -9.46 26.17
CA ALA A 36 -1.67 -10.08 27.47
C ALA A 36 -0.52 -9.40 28.23
N ASP A 37 0.52 -8.98 27.52
CA ASP A 37 1.70 -8.33 28.10
C ASP A 37 2.41 -7.44 27.07
N ILE A 38 3.17 -6.46 27.56
CA ILE A 38 4.00 -5.55 26.77
C ILE A 38 5.39 -5.51 27.39
N LYS A 39 6.37 -6.09 26.69
CA LYS A 39 7.77 -6.14 27.15
C LYS A 39 8.56 -5.02 26.50
N ASN A 40 9.28 -4.26 27.33
CA ASN A 40 10.18 -3.21 26.88
C ASN A 40 11.57 -3.80 26.65
N MET A 41 12.06 -3.71 25.40
CA MET A 41 13.31 -4.33 24.96
C MET A 41 14.47 -3.32 24.87
N ILE A 42 14.23 -2.04 25.19
CA ILE A 42 15.21 -0.94 25.08
C ILE A 42 16.46 -1.18 25.95
N ASN A 43 16.37 -2.01 26.99
CA ASN A 43 17.45 -2.22 27.96
C ASN A 43 18.21 -3.55 27.77
N ALA A 44 17.83 -4.38 26.79
CA ALA A 44 18.32 -5.77 26.74
C ALA A 44 19.63 -5.96 25.97
N GLU A 45 19.88 -5.27 24.85
CA GLU A 45 21.15 -5.35 24.11
C GLU A 45 21.41 -4.02 23.37
N GLY A 46 22.68 -3.62 23.30
CA GLY A 46 23.12 -2.31 22.81
C GLY A 46 22.42 -1.83 21.53
N ILE A 47 22.11 -0.53 21.51
CA ILE A 47 21.37 0.20 20.47
C ILE A 47 21.89 -0.18 19.07
N SER A 48 21.24 -1.16 18.44
CA SER A 48 21.42 -1.45 17.02
C SER A 48 20.41 -0.57 16.28
N PRO A 49 20.83 0.24 15.28
CA PRO A 49 19.91 1.05 14.50
C PRO A 49 18.95 0.11 13.74
N GLY A 50 17.71 0.00 14.22
CA GLY A 50 16.69 -0.93 13.72
C GLY A 50 16.17 -1.96 14.73
N ALA A 51 16.69 -1.97 15.96
CA ALA A 51 16.11 -2.73 17.07
C ALA A 51 14.71 -2.18 17.42
N ARG A 52 13.79 -3.09 17.77
CA ARG A 52 12.42 -2.75 18.13
C ARG A 52 12.31 -2.53 19.63
N ASP A 53 11.64 -1.46 20.01
CA ASP A 53 11.56 -1.01 21.41
C ASP A 53 10.61 -1.87 22.26
N TYR A 54 9.60 -2.46 21.62
CA TYR A 54 8.55 -3.21 22.31
C TYR A 54 8.27 -4.58 21.66
N GLU A 55 8.10 -5.59 22.50
CA GLU A 55 7.57 -6.90 22.13
C GLU A 55 6.20 -7.09 22.80
N LEU A 56 5.17 -7.44 22.02
CA LEU A 56 3.84 -7.73 22.56
C LEU A 56 3.69 -9.21 22.84
N VAL A 57 2.90 -9.57 23.85
CA VAL A 57 2.36 -10.92 24.00
C VAL A 57 0.87 -10.87 23.73
N LEU A 58 0.42 -11.62 22.73
CA LEU A 58 -0.99 -11.69 22.33
C LEU A 58 -1.59 -13.03 22.72
N THR A 59 -2.87 -13.03 23.11
CA THR A 59 -3.60 -14.26 23.40
C THR A 59 -4.96 -14.31 22.71
N ASP A 60 -5.38 -15.51 22.33
CA ASP A 60 -6.75 -15.82 21.89
C ASP A 60 -7.65 -16.28 23.04
N GLY A 61 -7.16 -16.19 24.29
CA GLY A 61 -7.82 -16.71 25.49
C GLY A 61 -7.54 -18.18 25.78
N TRP A 62 -6.74 -18.85 24.95
CA TRP A 62 -6.29 -20.24 25.15
C TRP A 62 -4.77 -20.32 25.26
N TYR A 63 -4.09 -19.79 24.25
CA TYR A 63 -2.64 -19.80 24.11
C TYR A 63 -2.10 -18.37 23.99
N GLN A 64 -0.79 -18.22 24.08
CA GLN A 64 -0.11 -16.95 23.93
C GLN A 64 0.90 -17.05 22.78
N ILE A 65 1.14 -15.94 22.09
CA ILE A 65 2.18 -15.82 21.08
C ILE A 65 2.85 -14.46 21.23
N LYS A 66 4.17 -14.42 21.05
CA LYS A 66 4.87 -13.14 20.92
C LYS A 66 4.47 -12.47 19.62
N ALA A 67 4.40 -11.15 19.63
CA ALA A 67 4.09 -10.38 18.46
C ALA A 67 5.04 -9.20 18.33
N VAL A 68 5.44 -8.97 17.10
CA VAL A 68 6.41 -7.98 16.69
C VAL A 68 5.68 -6.92 15.89
N THR A 69 5.97 -5.65 16.18
CA THR A 69 5.19 -4.53 15.67
C THR A 69 5.99 -3.61 14.74
N ASP A 70 5.30 -2.65 14.12
CA ASP A 70 5.91 -1.55 13.38
C ASP A 70 6.11 -0.30 14.24
N SER A 71 6.89 0.65 13.73
CA SER A 71 7.24 1.88 14.45
C SER A 71 6.01 2.74 14.81
N ARG A 72 4.93 2.64 14.02
CA ARG A 72 3.68 3.36 14.29
C ARG A 72 2.97 2.79 15.52
N MET A 73 2.97 1.47 15.67
CA MET A 73 2.37 0.79 16.81
C MET A 73 3.21 1.00 18.08
N GLU A 74 4.54 0.96 17.98
CA GLU A 74 5.45 1.28 19.08
C GLU A 74 5.20 2.68 19.65
N ARG A 75 5.03 3.68 18.77
CA ARG A 75 4.63 5.03 19.21
C ARG A 75 3.25 5.07 19.86
N ALA A 76 2.33 4.19 19.48
CA ALA A 76 1.01 4.10 20.11
C ALA A 76 1.10 3.45 21.50
N ILE A 77 1.99 2.47 21.70
CA ILE A 77 2.31 1.88 23.00
C ILE A 77 2.97 2.93 23.91
N ALA A 78 4.01 3.61 23.43
CA ALA A 78 4.72 4.65 24.18
C ALA A 78 3.81 5.81 24.62
N ARG A 79 2.77 6.12 23.84
CA ARG A 79 1.75 7.14 24.16
C ARG A 79 0.61 6.62 25.05
N GLY A 80 0.66 5.37 25.50
CA GLY A 80 -0.39 4.75 26.32
C GLY A 80 -1.72 4.54 25.58
N LYS A 81 -1.74 4.56 24.25
CA LYS A 81 -2.96 4.26 23.47
C LYS A 81 -3.21 2.77 23.31
N LEU A 82 -2.14 1.98 23.27
CA LEU A 82 -2.18 0.53 23.30
C LEU A 82 -1.70 0.08 24.67
N VAL A 83 -2.58 -0.56 25.42
CA VAL A 83 -2.33 -1.02 26.79
C VAL A 83 -2.66 -2.50 26.94
N ILE A 84 -2.10 -3.14 27.95
CA ILE A 84 -2.46 -4.50 28.34
C ILE A 84 -3.98 -4.59 28.55
N GLY A 85 -4.60 -5.66 28.04
CA GLY A 85 -6.04 -5.86 28.03
C GLY A 85 -6.75 -5.28 26.80
N SER A 86 -6.07 -4.52 25.94
CA SER A 86 -6.66 -4.02 24.69
C SER A 86 -6.89 -5.18 23.72
N LYS A 87 -8.07 -5.21 23.08
CA LYS A 87 -8.37 -6.15 22.00
C LYS A 87 -8.00 -5.56 20.65
N LEU A 88 -7.31 -6.35 19.83
CA LEU A 88 -6.84 -6.00 18.49
C LEU A 88 -7.48 -6.94 17.47
N ALA A 89 -8.21 -6.38 16.51
CA ALA A 89 -8.48 -7.05 15.24
C ALA A 89 -7.21 -6.96 14.38
N ILE A 90 -6.75 -8.10 13.89
CA ILE A 90 -5.51 -8.27 13.13
C ILE A 90 -5.85 -9.00 11.84
N CYS A 91 -5.32 -8.51 10.72
CA CYS A 91 -5.42 -9.13 9.40
C CYS A 91 -4.11 -8.92 8.63
N GLY A 92 -3.71 -9.92 7.84
CA GLY A 92 -2.47 -9.87 7.07
C GLY A 92 -1.19 -10.08 7.90
N ALA A 93 -1.32 -10.63 9.11
CA ALA A 93 -0.16 -10.96 9.94
C ALA A 93 0.67 -12.10 9.33
N GLN A 94 1.96 -12.13 9.68
CA GLN A 94 2.91 -13.14 9.20
C GLN A 94 3.50 -13.87 10.39
N LEU A 95 3.65 -15.19 10.27
CA LEU A 95 4.37 -16.00 11.25
C LEU A 95 5.86 -15.92 10.91
N GLY A 96 6.67 -15.50 11.87
CA GLY A 96 8.12 -15.47 11.77
C GLY A 96 8.78 -16.35 12.83
N GLY A 97 10.04 -16.69 12.61
CA GLY A 97 10.80 -17.58 13.48
C GLY A 97 10.98 -18.98 12.88
N ASP A 98 11.05 -20.00 13.74
CA ASP A 98 11.21 -21.40 13.35
C ASP A 98 10.01 -21.87 12.51
N SER A 99 10.33 -22.57 11.42
CA SER A 99 9.41 -22.94 10.35
C SER A 99 8.70 -24.28 10.59
N GLN A 100 8.91 -24.90 11.75
CA GLN A 100 8.35 -26.23 12.03
C GLN A 100 6.98 -26.16 12.74
N PRO A 101 6.00 -26.98 12.31
CA PRO A 101 4.73 -27.08 12.99
C PRO A 101 4.90 -27.70 14.37
N ARG A 102 4.44 -27.00 15.40
CA ARG A 102 4.54 -27.45 16.80
C ARG A 102 3.28 -27.10 17.58
N SER A 103 3.05 -27.84 18.66
CA SER A 103 2.02 -27.47 19.63
C SER A 103 2.41 -26.14 20.31
N PRO A 104 1.45 -25.23 20.56
CA PRO A 104 1.73 -23.96 21.25
C PRO A 104 2.41 -24.11 22.62
N LEU A 105 2.23 -25.25 23.29
CA LEU A 105 2.85 -25.52 24.60
C LEU A 105 4.30 -26.02 24.50
N SER A 106 4.65 -26.62 23.35
CA SER A 106 6.01 -27.09 23.06
C SER A 106 6.88 -26.05 22.38
N ALA A 107 6.28 -25.00 21.82
CA ALA A 107 7.00 -23.89 21.23
C ALA A 107 7.80 -23.17 22.33
N SER A 108 9.13 -23.14 22.21
CA SER A 108 9.92 -22.34 23.12
C SER A 108 9.57 -20.87 22.91
N SER A 109 9.59 -20.08 23.98
CA SER A 109 9.14 -18.69 23.91
C SER A 109 9.95 -17.82 22.94
N ASN A 110 11.12 -18.25 22.44
CA ASN A 110 11.95 -17.46 21.53
C ASN A 110 11.86 -17.88 20.06
N ASP A 111 11.13 -18.95 19.73
CA ASP A 111 11.24 -19.54 18.39
C ASP A 111 10.17 -19.04 17.42
N THR A 112 9.00 -18.59 17.87
CA THR A 112 7.89 -18.23 16.97
C THR A 112 7.22 -16.94 17.41
N TYR A 113 7.03 -16.01 16.46
CA TYR A 113 6.36 -14.74 16.70
C TYR A 113 5.44 -14.35 15.54
N LEU A 114 4.45 -13.52 15.87
CA LEU A 114 3.52 -12.94 14.91
C LEU A 114 3.96 -11.53 14.53
N SER A 115 4.34 -11.30 13.28
CA SER A 115 4.57 -9.96 12.74
C SER A 115 3.23 -9.30 12.40
N ILE A 116 2.91 -8.21 13.09
CA ILE A 116 1.69 -7.44 12.90
C ILE A 116 2.01 -6.00 12.48
N THR A 117 1.13 -5.40 11.68
CA THR A 117 1.29 -4.03 11.19
C THR A 117 0.13 -3.15 11.65
N THR A 118 0.36 -1.85 11.76
CA THR A 118 -0.66 -0.89 12.20
C THR A 118 -1.79 -0.77 11.18
N ASN A 119 -1.52 -0.80 9.88
CA ASN A 119 -2.56 -0.74 8.86
C ASN A 119 -3.35 -2.06 8.74
N GLY A 120 -2.72 -3.19 9.09
CA GLY A 120 -3.38 -4.49 9.23
C GLY A 120 -4.10 -4.71 10.56
N SER A 121 -4.00 -3.77 11.51
CA SER A 121 -4.55 -3.91 12.86
C SER A 121 -5.47 -2.75 13.28
N ARG A 122 -6.47 -3.02 14.12
CA ARG A 122 -7.37 -2.01 14.69
C ARG A 122 -7.81 -2.38 16.09
N LEU A 123 -7.92 -1.39 16.99
CA LEU A 123 -8.59 -1.58 18.28
C LEU A 123 -10.06 -1.95 18.09
N VAL A 124 -10.56 -2.88 18.89
CA VAL A 124 -11.96 -3.30 18.88
C VAL A 124 -12.60 -3.16 20.26
N PRO A 125 -13.94 -3.05 20.34
CA PRO A 125 -14.66 -3.01 21.61
C PRO A 125 -14.31 -4.17 22.55
N TRP A 126 -14.39 -3.91 23.85
CA TRP A 126 -13.99 -4.84 24.91
C TRP A 126 -14.78 -6.16 24.91
N ASP A 127 -16.00 -6.18 24.38
CA ASP A 127 -16.91 -7.32 24.30
C ASP A 127 -16.72 -8.17 23.03
N THR A 128 -15.91 -7.71 22.08
CA THR A 128 -15.61 -8.43 20.83
C THR A 128 -15.05 -9.83 21.13
N LYS A 129 -15.62 -10.88 20.53
CA LYS A 129 -15.17 -12.27 20.75
C LYS A 129 -13.75 -12.47 20.25
N LEU A 130 -12.91 -13.14 21.04
CA LEU A 130 -11.55 -13.52 20.65
C LEU A 130 -11.59 -14.65 19.61
N GLY A 131 -10.54 -14.71 18.79
CA GLY A 131 -10.36 -15.70 17.74
C GLY A 131 -10.81 -15.23 16.36
N TYR A 132 -11.07 -16.18 15.45
CA TYR A 132 -11.42 -15.87 14.06
C TYR A 132 -12.73 -15.11 13.97
N GLN A 133 -12.75 -14.10 13.11
CA GLN A 133 -13.93 -13.30 12.85
C GLN A 133 -14.65 -13.78 11.58
N LYS A 134 -15.96 -13.50 11.50
CA LYS A 134 -16.78 -13.82 10.32
C LYS A 134 -16.32 -13.03 9.09
N ASP A 135 -16.04 -11.75 9.30
CA ASP A 135 -15.50 -10.89 8.25
C ASP A 135 -14.07 -11.29 7.94
N ARG A 136 -13.75 -11.54 6.67
CA ARG A 136 -12.43 -12.07 6.30
C ARG A 136 -11.33 -11.02 6.27
N LEU A 137 -11.69 -9.75 6.13
CA LEU A 137 -10.77 -8.63 5.92
C LEU A 137 -11.16 -7.43 6.79
N ILE A 138 -10.17 -6.63 7.14
CA ILE A 138 -10.35 -5.35 7.83
C ILE A 138 -10.30 -4.23 6.78
N PHE A 139 -11.39 -3.46 6.65
CA PHE A 139 -11.42 -2.28 5.79
C PHE A 139 -10.88 -1.06 6.54
N ARG A 140 -10.03 -0.28 5.87
CA ARG A 140 -9.47 0.97 6.35
C ARG A 140 -9.99 2.15 5.54
N SER A 141 -10.34 3.23 6.24
CA SER A 141 -10.54 4.54 5.61
C SER A 141 -9.18 5.18 5.36
N LEU A 142 -9.04 5.90 4.24
CA LEU A 142 -7.82 6.62 3.85
C LEU A 142 -7.30 7.55 4.96
N SER A 143 -8.19 8.14 5.75
CA SER A 143 -7.84 8.99 6.90
C SER A 143 -7.12 8.25 8.04
N THR A 144 -7.33 6.93 8.15
CA THR A 144 -6.80 6.07 9.23
C THR A 144 -5.55 5.32 8.82
N VAL A 145 -5.17 5.41 7.55
CA VAL A 145 -3.97 4.77 7.02
C VAL A 145 -2.75 5.61 7.39
N PHE A 146 -1.73 4.93 7.92
CA PHE A 146 -0.45 5.55 8.24
C PHE A 146 0.60 5.15 7.23
N GLU A 147 1.45 6.10 6.83
CA GLU A 147 2.50 5.90 5.83
C GLU A 147 3.56 4.90 6.28
N ASP A 148 3.85 4.86 7.58
CA ASP A 148 4.77 3.92 8.23
C ASP A 148 4.06 2.76 8.94
N GLY A 149 2.79 2.51 8.61
CA GLY A 149 1.96 1.48 9.23
C GLY A 149 1.94 0.14 8.49
N GLY A 150 2.84 -0.07 7.53
CA GLY A 150 2.90 -1.28 6.70
C GLY A 150 1.73 -1.42 5.70
N LEU A 151 1.52 -2.65 5.21
CA LEU A 151 0.52 -2.97 4.18
C LEU A 151 -0.91 -2.69 4.65
N VAL A 152 -1.72 -2.08 3.78
CA VAL A 152 -3.18 -1.92 3.97
C VAL A 152 -3.88 -3.11 3.34
N THR A 153 -4.69 -3.82 4.12
CA THR A 153 -5.36 -5.07 3.72
C THR A 153 -6.52 -4.83 2.77
N ALA A 154 -7.44 -3.92 3.09
CA ALA A 154 -8.59 -3.59 2.25
C ALA A 154 -9.03 -2.12 2.43
N MET A 155 -9.51 -1.50 1.36
CA MET A 155 -10.12 -0.15 1.34
C MET A 155 -11.32 -0.16 0.40
N ASP A 156 -12.29 0.72 0.64
CA ASP A 156 -13.48 0.91 -0.18
C ASP A 156 -13.53 2.36 -0.65
N VAL A 157 -13.23 2.57 -1.94
CA VAL A 157 -12.85 3.87 -2.50
C VAL A 157 -13.58 4.19 -3.80
N ILE A 158 -13.62 5.46 -4.16
CA ILE A 158 -14.04 5.96 -5.46
C ILE A 158 -12.82 6.52 -6.19
N VAL A 159 -12.70 6.25 -7.49
CA VAL A 159 -11.66 6.86 -8.35
C VAL A 159 -12.09 8.28 -8.71
N CYS A 160 -11.42 9.28 -8.14
CA CYS A 160 -11.73 10.68 -8.41
C CYS A 160 -11.10 11.21 -9.69
N ARG A 161 -9.82 10.90 -9.90
CA ARG A 161 -9.06 11.32 -11.08
C ARG A 161 -8.23 10.15 -11.57
N LYS A 162 -8.18 9.94 -12.88
CA LYS A 162 -7.29 9.00 -13.55
C LYS A 162 -6.34 9.80 -14.42
N TYR A 163 -5.04 9.63 -14.22
CA TYR A 163 -4.02 10.30 -15.02
C TYR A 163 -3.59 9.44 -16.22
N PRO A 164 -3.01 10.05 -17.27
CA PRO A 164 -2.43 9.32 -18.40
C PRO A 164 -1.37 8.30 -17.96
N MET A 165 -1.20 7.26 -18.78
CA MET A 165 -0.10 6.31 -18.62
C MET A 165 1.24 6.99 -18.89
N MET A 166 2.21 6.67 -18.04
CA MET A 166 3.58 7.17 -18.10
C MET A 166 4.55 6.00 -18.23
N TYR A 167 5.54 6.18 -19.10
CA TYR A 167 6.59 5.21 -19.35
C TYR A 167 7.86 5.71 -18.67
N THR A 168 8.54 4.86 -17.91
CA THR A 168 9.80 5.19 -17.24
C THR A 168 10.86 4.21 -17.67
N GLU A 169 11.83 4.71 -18.44
CA GLU A 169 13.02 3.97 -18.82
C GLU A 169 14.09 4.15 -17.75
N THR A 170 14.65 3.04 -17.28
CA THR A 170 15.81 3.03 -16.39
C THR A 170 17.03 2.72 -17.23
N LEU A 171 17.92 3.69 -17.35
CA LEU A 171 19.19 3.57 -18.07
C LEU A 171 20.20 2.72 -17.27
N SER A 172 21.27 2.29 -17.91
CA SER A 172 22.33 1.47 -17.30
C SER A 172 23.08 2.20 -16.17
N ASP A 173 23.10 3.53 -16.20
CA ASP A 173 23.64 4.39 -15.14
C ASP A 173 22.68 4.56 -13.94
N GLY A 174 21.47 3.99 -14.01
CA GLY A 174 20.42 4.12 -13.00
C GLY A 174 19.54 5.38 -13.14
N THR A 175 19.82 6.25 -14.13
CA THR A 175 19.00 7.43 -14.42
C THR A 175 17.63 7.01 -14.95
N ARG A 176 16.58 7.69 -14.50
CA ARG A 176 15.19 7.37 -14.86
C ARG A 176 14.60 8.46 -15.75
N ILE A 177 14.30 8.12 -17.00
CA ILE A 177 13.66 9.03 -17.96
C ILE A 177 12.16 8.72 -18.00
N LYS A 178 11.33 9.74 -17.76
CA LYS A 178 9.87 9.64 -17.87
C LYS A 178 9.41 10.15 -19.24
N ARG A 179 8.51 9.42 -19.89
CA ARG A 179 7.93 9.74 -21.18
C ARG A 179 6.42 9.57 -21.18
N THR A 180 5.76 10.37 -22.00
CA THR A 180 4.35 10.17 -22.37
C THR A 180 4.19 9.00 -23.34
N ALA A 181 2.94 8.57 -23.55
CA ALA A 181 2.66 7.50 -24.52
C ALA A 181 3.15 7.83 -25.94
N ARG A 182 2.96 9.08 -26.39
CA ARG A 182 3.41 9.54 -27.71
C ARG A 182 4.93 9.51 -27.85
N GLU A 183 5.64 10.06 -26.88
CA GLU A 183 7.12 10.09 -26.88
C GLU A 183 7.70 8.66 -26.82
N GLU A 184 7.13 7.77 -26.01
CA GLU A 184 7.59 6.39 -25.95
C GLU A 184 7.33 5.63 -27.25
N GLU A 185 6.23 5.89 -27.95
CA GLU A 185 5.98 5.32 -29.26
C GLU A 185 7.01 5.75 -30.30
N GLU A 186 7.37 7.04 -30.31
CA GLU A 186 8.42 7.59 -31.19
C GLU A 186 9.78 6.91 -30.92
N ILE A 187 10.20 6.79 -29.66
CA ILE A 187 11.44 6.11 -29.28
C ILE A 187 11.38 4.62 -29.62
N ARG A 188 10.23 3.96 -29.40
CA ARG A 188 10.05 2.54 -29.74
C ARG A 188 10.21 2.31 -31.25
N ARG A 189 9.64 3.19 -32.08
CA ARG A 189 9.81 3.15 -33.54
C ARG A 189 11.28 3.31 -33.93
N GLN A 190 11.96 4.32 -33.39
CA GLN A 190 13.40 4.55 -33.64
C GLN A 190 14.26 3.35 -33.24
N PHE A 191 14.06 2.81 -32.03
CA PHE A 191 14.80 1.66 -31.52
C PHE A 191 14.55 0.39 -32.35
N SER A 192 13.30 0.17 -32.77
CA SER A 192 12.94 -0.95 -33.65
C SER A 192 13.62 -0.85 -35.02
N GLY A 193 13.68 0.35 -35.59
CA GLY A 193 14.37 0.62 -36.85
C GLY A 193 15.88 0.40 -36.75
N MET A 194 16.52 0.89 -35.69
CA MET A 194 17.94 0.67 -35.41
C MET A 194 18.28 -0.83 -35.30
N ARG A 195 17.44 -1.60 -34.60
CA ARG A 195 17.62 -3.05 -34.45
C ARG A 195 17.49 -3.80 -35.77
N MET A 196 16.52 -3.43 -36.62
CA MET A 196 16.37 -4.03 -37.95
C MET A 196 17.57 -3.72 -38.85
N ASN A 197 18.11 -2.50 -38.80
CA ASN A 197 19.28 -2.10 -39.59
C ASN A 197 20.52 -2.91 -39.18
N MET A 198 20.81 -3.04 -37.88
CA MET A 198 21.93 -3.87 -37.41
C MET A 198 21.81 -5.35 -37.82
N GLN A 199 20.59 -5.92 -37.78
CA GLN A 199 20.37 -7.30 -38.22
C GLN A 199 20.64 -7.49 -39.73
N ARG A 200 20.27 -6.51 -40.55
CA ARG A 200 20.54 -6.53 -42.00
C ARG A 200 22.04 -6.46 -42.29
N GLU A 201 22.76 -5.59 -41.61
CA GLU A 201 24.23 -5.47 -41.72
C GLU A 201 24.93 -6.79 -41.35
N GLN A 202 24.49 -7.46 -40.27
CA GLN A 202 25.03 -8.76 -39.85
C GLN A 202 24.72 -9.92 -40.83
N SER A 203 23.65 -9.82 -41.63
CA SER A 203 23.28 -10.83 -42.62
C SER A 203 23.93 -10.65 -44.00
N SER A 204 24.76 -9.61 -44.18
CA SER A 204 25.42 -9.32 -45.45
C SER A 204 26.67 -10.21 -45.65
N PRO A 205 26.86 -10.83 -46.83
CA PRO A 205 27.99 -11.71 -47.08
C PRO A 205 29.26 -10.87 -47.29
N GLY A 206 30.09 -10.78 -46.24
CA GLY A 206 31.35 -10.03 -46.24
C GLY A 206 31.73 -9.37 -44.90
N GLY A 207 30.89 -9.49 -43.86
CA GLY A 207 31.16 -8.91 -42.54
C GLY A 207 32.19 -9.71 -41.72
N ASP A 208 33.24 -9.03 -41.27
CA ASP A 208 34.26 -9.57 -40.37
C ASP A 208 33.63 -10.07 -39.05
N LEU A 209 33.80 -11.36 -38.71
CA LEU A 209 33.25 -11.99 -37.50
C LEU A 209 33.91 -11.51 -36.18
N SER A 210 34.92 -10.63 -36.26
CA SER A 210 35.76 -10.21 -35.13
C SER A 210 35.23 -9.00 -34.36
N VAL A 211 34.22 -8.30 -34.87
CA VAL A 211 33.59 -7.15 -34.20
C VAL A 211 32.10 -7.43 -34.03
N LEU A 212 31.73 -8.26 -33.04
CA LEU A 212 30.35 -8.29 -32.57
C LEU A 212 30.07 -6.96 -31.86
N PRO A 213 29.18 -6.08 -32.39
CA PRO A 213 28.67 -4.99 -31.59
C PRO A 213 27.98 -5.61 -30.38
N SER A 214 28.23 -5.07 -29.19
CA SER A 214 27.48 -5.44 -27.99
C SER A 214 26.00 -5.58 -28.35
N LYS A 215 25.41 -6.75 -28.09
CA LYS A 215 23.99 -7.01 -28.36
C LYS A 215 23.22 -5.80 -27.81
N LEU A 216 22.50 -5.07 -28.67
CA LEU A 216 21.62 -3.96 -28.25
C LEU A 216 20.81 -4.45 -27.05
N GLU A 217 21.14 -3.95 -25.86
CA GLU A 217 20.47 -4.36 -24.64
C GLU A 217 18.98 -3.99 -24.74
N ASN A 218 18.11 -4.88 -24.27
CA ASN A 218 16.69 -4.57 -24.23
C ASN A 218 16.47 -3.40 -23.27
N ARG A 219 15.76 -2.38 -23.74
CA ARG A 219 15.40 -1.21 -22.94
C ARG A 219 14.60 -1.64 -21.70
N ASN A 220 15.01 -1.17 -20.53
CA ASN A 220 14.29 -1.42 -19.27
C ASN A 220 13.21 -0.35 -19.06
N VAL A 221 12.05 -0.55 -19.71
CA VAL A 221 10.91 0.38 -19.63
C VAL A 221 9.83 -0.18 -18.72
N SER A 222 9.50 0.60 -17.69
CA SER A 222 8.40 0.32 -16.76
C SER A 222 7.22 1.24 -17.03
N VAL A 223 6.00 0.73 -16.93
CA VAL A 223 4.77 1.49 -17.20
C VAL A 223 4.01 1.70 -15.89
N HIS A 224 3.55 2.92 -15.66
CA HIS A 224 2.75 3.24 -14.49
C HIS A 224 1.72 4.32 -14.80
N PHE A 225 0.66 4.38 -14.01
CA PHE A 225 -0.23 5.54 -13.99
C PHE A 225 -0.67 5.82 -12.57
N LYS A 226 -1.13 7.05 -12.35
CA LYS A 226 -1.61 7.49 -11.05
C LYS A 226 -3.12 7.65 -11.10
N MET A 227 -3.75 7.57 -9.95
CA MET A 227 -5.13 7.95 -9.74
C MET A 227 -5.30 8.65 -8.39
N GLN A 228 -6.25 9.57 -8.30
CA GLN A 228 -6.71 10.10 -7.02
C GLN A 228 -7.92 9.32 -6.54
N LEU A 229 -7.96 9.03 -5.26
CA LEU A 229 -8.98 8.24 -4.59
C LEU A 229 -9.59 9.01 -3.44
N CYS A 230 -10.88 8.77 -3.16
CA CYS A 230 -11.52 9.14 -1.90
C CYS A 230 -12.28 7.94 -1.30
N ASP A 231 -12.59 7.98 -0.01
CA ASP A 231 -13.36 6.92 0.66
C ASP A 231 -14.82 6.89 0.17
N TYR A 232 -15.36 5.70 -0.11
CA TYR A 232 -16.80 5.52 -0.38
C TYR A 232 -17.63 5.52 0.91
N HIS A 233 -17.14 4.86 1.96
CA HIS A 233 -17.85 4.74 3.23
C HIS A 233 -17.01 5.25 4.40
N CYS A 234 -17.38 6.41 4.93
CA CYS A 234 -16.90 6.87 6.22
C CYS A 234 -17.64 6.07 7.31
N SER A 235 -17.02 5.03 7.85
CA SER A 235 -17.55 4.25 8.97
C SER A 235 -17.93 5.16 10.15
N GLY A 236 -19.20 5.58 10.24
CA GLY A 236 -19.94 6.10 11.41
C GLY A 236 -19.41 7.31 12.17
N ASN A 237 -18.13 7.66 12.04
CA ASN A 237 -17.49 8.73 12.78
C ASN A 237 -17.46 9.99 11.93
N LYS A 238 -18.50 10.82 12.07
CA LYS A 238 -18.62 12.17 11.50
C LYS A 238 -17.44 13.12 11.83
N LYS A 239 -16.49 12.70 12.68
CA LYS A 239 -15.28 13.46 13.05
C LYS A 239 -14.07 13.21 12.14
N ILE A 240 -14.14 12.23 11.25
CA ILE A 240 -13.02 11.88 10.37
C ILE A 240 -13.01 12.85 9.19
N LYS A 241 -12.00 13.72 9.12
CA LYS A 241 -11.74 14.55 7.93
C LYS A 241 -11.52 13.62 6.74
N GLN A 242 -12.39 13.71 5.73
CA GLN A 242 -12.21 12.99 4.48
C GLN A 242 -10.85 13.36 3.89
N LYS A 243 -10.10 12.36 3.45
CA LYS A 243 -8.75 12.52 2.94
C LYS A 243 -8.70 11.93 1.53
N MET A 244 -8.13 12.67 0.59
CA MET A 244 -7.79 12.12 -0.72
C MET A 244 -6.44 11.40 -0.64
N ALA A 245 -6.31 10.34 -1.44
CA ALA A 245 -5.07 9.61 -1.59
C ALA A 245 -4.68 9.50 -3.06
N THR A 246 -3.38 9.50 -3.34
CA THR A 246 -2.88 9.17 -4.68
C THR A 246 -2.45 7.72 -4.68
N LEU A 247 -3.05 6.90 -5.55
CA LEU A 247 -2.62 5.53 -5.80
C LEU A 247 -1.77 5.48 -7.08
N LEU A 248 -0.53 5.01 -6.93
CA LEU A 248 0.39 4.72 -8.02
C LEU A 248 0.25 3.26 -8.42
N LEU A 249 -0.21 3.03 -9.65
CA LEU A 249 -0.22 1.70 -10.23
C LEU A 249 1.09 1.42 -10.94
N LEU A 250 1.87 0.48 -10.40
CA LEU A 250 3.08 -0.01 -11.03
C LEU A 250 2.76 -1.15 -12.01
N ASN A 251 3.58 -1.26 -13.07
CA ASN A 251 3.46 -2.28 -14.11
C ASN A 251 2.06 -2.36 -14.72
N ALA A 252 1.48 -1.19 -14.99
CA ALA A 252 0.18 -1.08 -15.64
C ALA A 252 0.23 -1.57 -17.09
N ASN A 253 -0.79 -2.31 -17.51
CA ASN A 253 -1.07 -2.53 -18.93
C ASN A 253 -2.19 -1.59 -19.40
N GLU A 254 -2.39 -1.51 -20.70
CA GLU A 254 -3.42 -0.65 -21.30
C GLU A 254 -4.84 -1.08 -20.90
N LEU A 255 -5.09 -2.39 -20.77
CA LEU A 255 -6.37 -2.93 -20.30
C LEU A 255 -6.74 -2.41 -18.92
N ASN A 256 -5.83 -2.49 -17.94
CA ASN A 256 -6.05 -1.96 -16.59
C ASN A 256 -6.35 -0.45 -16.61
N HIS A 257 -5.75 0.30 -17.53
CA HIS A 257 -6.02 1.74 -17.67
C HIS A 257 -7.39 2.01 -18.28
N MET A 258 -7.84 1.18 -19.23
CA MET A 258 -9.17 1.28 -19.86
C MET A 258 -10.30 0.85 -18.92
N ASP A 259 -10.12 -0.26 -18.20
CA ASP A 259 -11.12 -0.84 -17.30
C ASP A 259 -11.40 0.05 -16.08
N ILE A 260 -10.42 0.86 -15.67
CA ILE A 260 -10.56 1.76 -14.52
C ILE A 260 -11.15 3.08 -14.99
N GLN A 261 -12.31 3.42 -14.45
CA GLN A 261 -13.04 4.64 -14.81
C GLN A 261 -13.13 5.61 -13.63
N GLU A 262 -13.09 6.91 -13.93
CA GLU A 262 -13.38 7.95 -12.94
C GLU A 262 -14.86 7.84 -12.52
N GLY A 263 -15.16 8.12 -11.25
CA GLY A 263 -16.51 8.00 -10.67
C GLY A 263 -16.94 6.57 -10.33
N SER A 264 -16.15 5.56 -10.68
CA SER A 264 -16.43 4.17 -10.32
C SER A 264 -15.96 3.84 -8.90
N ARG A 265 -16.74 3.02 -8.19
CA ARG A 265 -16.42 2.49 -6.86
C ARG A 265 -15.62 1.19 -6.97
N TYR A 266 -14.56 1.09 -6.18
CA TYR A 266 -13.72 -0.09 -6.10
C TYR A 266 -13.42 -0.46 -4.65
N ARG A 267 -13.38 -1.76 -4.39
CA ARG A 267 -12.67 -2.30 -3.23
C ARG A 267 -11.26 -2.65 -3.66
N ILE A 268 -10.26 -2.05 -3.00
CA ILE A 268 -8.84 -2.29 -3.30
C ILE A 268 -8.22 -3.05 -2.14
N PHE A 269 -7.50 -4.11 -2.46
CA PHE A 269 -6.88 -5.01 -1.50
C PHE A 269 -5.36 -4.95 -1.59
N PHE A 270 -4.68 -5.07 -0.45
CA PHE A 270 -3.22 -5.22 -0.34
C PHE A 270 -2.41 -4.10 -1.02
N THR A 271 -2.66 -2.85 -0.66
CA THR A 271 -1.88 -1.68 -1.11
C THR A 271 -0.83 -1.29 -0.09
N MET A 272 0.28 -0.72 -0.55
CA MET A 272 1.37 -0.27 0.33
C MET A 272 1.45 1.25 0.36
N PRO A 273 1.34 1.91 1.52
CA PRO A 273 1.71 3.30 1.66
C PRO A 273 3.19 3.52 1.39
N TYR A 274 3.55 4.68 0.87
CA TYR A 274 4.95 5.04 0.69
C TYR A 274 5.15 6.54 0.88
N THR A 275 6.31 6.93 1.40
CA THR A 275 6.72 8.32 1.51
C THR A 275 7.49 8.73 0.27
N PHE A 276 7.24 9.95 -0.21
CA PHE A 276 8.13 10.60 -1.17
C PHE A 276 9.28 11.20 -0.36
N LEU A 277 10.47 10.60 -0.43
CA LEU A 277 11.68 11.25 0.08
C LEU A 277 12.03 12.37 -0.89
N ASP A 278 11.52 13.57 -0.66
CA ASP A 278 11.95 14.76 -1.40
C ASP A 278 13.43 15.01 -1.09
N LYS A 279 14.29 14.65 -2.05
CA LYS A 279 15.73 14.91 -1.99
C LYS A 279 16.08 16.41 -2.01
N SER A 280 15.10 17.31 -2.15
CA SER A 280 15.30 18.75 -2.22
C SER A 280 15.46 19.45 -0.86
N ASN A 281 15.21 18.78 0.27
CA ASN A 281 15.33 19.38 1.60
C ASN A 281 16.29 18.60 2.54
N SER A 282 17.44 18.14 2.02
CA SER A 282 18.48 17.50 2.86
C SER A 282 19.28 18.48 3.74
N SER A 283 18.99 19.78 3.68
CA SER A 283 19.57 20.78 4.58
C SER A 283 18.43 21.55 5.24
N ASN A 284 17.97 21.04 6.39
CA ASN A 284 17.59 21.80 7.58
C ASN A 284 16.80 20.87 8.51
N ASN A 285 17.44 20.54 9.64
CA ASN A 285 16.82 19.95 10.80
C ASN A 285 15.80 20.95 11.36
N THR A 286 14.56 20.90 10.86
CA THR A 286 13.30 21.36 11.47
C THR A 286 12.21 21.37 10.38
N SER A 287 11.45 20.29 10.25
CA SER A 287 10.30 20.26 9.34
C SER A 287 9.04 19.71 10.01
N HIS A 288 8.66 20.33 11.13
CA HIS A 288 7.26 20.49 11.47
C HIS A 288 6.72 21.69 10.67
N LEU A 289 6.42 21.51 9.37
CA LEU A 289 5.63 22.50 8.62
C LEU A 289 4.93 21.83 7.42
N ASN A 290 3.66 21.50 7.64
CA ASN A 290 2.53 21.65 6.70
C ASN A 290 2.79 21.64 5.18
N THR A 291 3.36 20.57 4.64
CA THR A 291 2.96 20.13 3.29
C THR A 291 1.67 19.35 3.48
N SER A 292 0.54 19.78 2.87
CA SER A 292 -0.73 19.04 2.90
C SER A 292 -0.46 17.55 2.70
N SER A 293 -0.58 16.77 3.79
CA SER A 293 -0.10 15.38 3.84
C SER A 293 -0.95 14.51 2.92
N THR A 294 -0.70 14.51 1.62
CA THR A 294 -1.39 13.67 0.66
C THR A 294 -0.95 12.23 0.89
N LEU A 295 -1.88 11.34 1.21
CA LEU A 295 -1.55 9.94 1.42
C LEU A 295 -1.15 9.35 0.06
N HIS A 296 0.06 8.79 -0.03
CA HIS A 296 0.54 8.12 -1.22
C HIS A 296 0.54 6.61 -1.02
N LEU A 297 -0.11 5.91 -1.95
CA LEU A 297 -0.26 4.46 -1.98
C LEU A 297 0.34 3.93 -3.28
N LYS A 298 0.92 2.74 -3.24
CA LYS A 298 1.36 2.01 -4.43
C LYS A 298 0.79 0.61 -4.44
N THR A 299 0.59 0.08 -5.64
CA THR A 299 0.23 -1.33 -5.81
C THR A 299 1.40 -2.25 -5.45
N THR A 300 1.05 -3.47 -5.07
CA THR A 300 1.94 -4.58 -4.79
C THR A 300 1.61 -5.73 -5.75
N HIS A 301 2.46 -6.75 -5.82
CA HIS A 301 2.16 -7.97 -6.61
C HIS A 301 0.91 -8.71 -6.12
N LYS A 302 0.51 -8.50 -4.85
CA LYS A 302 -0.70 -9.06 -4.25
C LYS A 302 -1.93 -8.18 -4.44
N THR A 303 -1.77 -6.95 -4.96
CA THR A 303 -2.91 -6.05 -5.10
C THR A 303 -3.97 -6.66 -6.01
N ARG A 304 -5.21 -6.57 -5.54
CA ARG A 304 -6.41 -6.95 -6.26
C ARG A 304 -7.41 -5.82 -6.09
N TRP A 305 -8.31 -5.70 -7.04
CA TRP A 305 -9.41 -4.75 -6.97
C TRP A 305 -10.68 -5.42 -7.45
N GLU A 306 -11.81 -4.92 -6.97
CA GLU A 306 -13.15 -5.39 -7.31
C GLU A 306 -13.98 -4.15 -7.62
N ASN A 307 -14.54 -4.08 -8.82
CA ASN A 307 -15.50 -3.03 -9.17
C ASN A 307 -16.85 -3.33 -8.52
N ILE A 308 -17.44 -2.33 -7.87
CA ILE A 308 -18.74 -2.45 -7.23
C ILE A 308 -19.75 -1.63 -8.02
N ALA A 309 -20.57 -2.30 -8.83
CA ALA A 309 -21.53 -1.65 -9.73
C ALA A 309 -22.66 -0.92 -8.99
N ASN A 310 -23.12 -1.46 -7.85
CA ASN A 310 -24.21 -0.85 -7.09
C ASN A 310 -23.68 0.29 -6.21
N VAL A 311 -23.78 1.50 -6.75
CA VAL A 311 -23.43 2.75 -6.08
C VAL A 311 -24.71 3.49 -5.72
N ASP A 312 -24.83 3.88 -4.45
CA ASP A 312 -25.93 4.69 -3.96
C ASP A 312 -25.64 6.16 -4.26
N GLU A 313 -26.48 6.80 -5.09
CA GLU A 313 -26.27 8.16 -5.59
C GLU A 313 -26.19 9.20 -4.47
N GLU A 314 -27.03 9.07 -3.44
CA GLU A 314 -27.02 9.98 -2.29
C GLU A 314 -25.70 9.86 -1.52
N LYS A 315 -25.21 8.64 -1.35
CA LYS A 315 -23.91 8.40 -0.71
C LYS A 315 -22.77 8.91 -1.57
N MET A 316 -22.83 8.71 -2.89
CA MET A 316 -21.82 9.22 -3.81
C MET A 316 -21.71 10.74 -3.76
N ALA A 317 -22.85 11.44 -3.69
CA ALA A 317 -22.89 12.91 -3.54
C ALA A 317 -22.29 13.40 -2.21
N SER A 318 -22.25 12.55 -1.17
CA SER A 318 -21.63 12.87 0.12
C SER A 318 -20.10 12.66 0.16
N THR A 319 -19.51 12.15 -0.94
CA THR A 319 -18.07 11.92 -1.06
C THR A 319 -17.34 13.12 -1.63
N LEU A 320 -16.00 13.06 -1.69
CA LEU A 320 -15.16 14.08 -2.32
C LEU A 320 -15.11 13.95 -3.86
N TYR A 321 -15.89 13.04 -4.45
CA TYR A 321 -15.88 12.86 -5.90
C TYR A 321 -16.66 13.97 -6.61
N ILE A 322 -15.99 14.67 -7.51
CA ILE A 322 -16.59 15.67 -8.40
C ILE A 322 -16.20 15.27 -9.84
N PRO A 323 -17.17 15.03 -10.75
CA PRO A 323 -16.88 14.75 -12.16
C PRO A 323 -16.05 15.86 -12.82
N ARG A 324 -15.28 15.52 -13.87
CA ARG A 324 -14.53 16.54 -14.62
C ARG A 324 -15.48 17.49 -15.35
N PHE A 325 -15.12 18.77 -15.34
CA PHE A 325 -15.80 19.81 -16.10
C PHE A 325 -14.77 20.82 -16.63
N ILE A 326 -15.10 21.46 -17.74
CA ILE A 326 -14.28 22.54 -18.29
C ILE A 326 -14.43 23.76 -17.40
N THR A 327 -13.33 24.22 -16.83
CA THR A 327 -13.31 25.36 -15.91
C THR A 327 -13.47 26.66 -16.69
N MET A 328 -14.44 27.49 -16.29
CA MET A 328 -14.61 28.83 -16.86
C MET A 328 -13.46 29.73 -16.43
N THR A 329 -12.93 30.53 -17.35
CA THR A 329 -11.83 31.47 -17.08
C THR A 329 -12.15 32.46 -15.97
N ALA A 330 -13.41 32.87 -15.84
CA ALA A 330 -13.88 33.75 -14.76
C ALA A 330 -13.69 33.16 -13.34
N LEU A 331 -13.62 31.84 -13.22
CA LEU A 331 -13.45 31.16 -11.93
C LEU A 331 -11.97 31.00 -11.54
N MET A 332 -11.02 31.33 -12.43
CA MET A 332 -9.60 31.11 -12.19
C MET A 332 -9.07 31.88 -10.97
N GLU A 333 -9.59 33.07 -10.70
CA GLU A 333 -9.18 33.90 -9.56
C GLU A 333 -9.60 33.29 -8.20
N THR A 334 -10.63 32.44 -8.21
CA THR A 334 -11.19 31.81 -7.00
C THR A 334 -10.62 30.42 -6.72
N LEU A 335 -9.74 29.92 -7.59
CA LEU A 335 -9.17 28.58 -7.46
C LEU A 335 -8.16 28.52 -6.32
N GLU A 336 -8.22 27.43 -5.55
CA GLU A 336 -7.23 27.15 -4.54
C GLU A 336 -5.86 26.83 -5.17
N LYS A 337 -4.79 27.20 -4.46
CA LYS A 337 -3.42 26.90 -4.90
C LYS A 337 -3.23 25.37 -5.02
N ASN A 338 -2.76 24.91 -6.17
CA ASN A 338 -2.58 23.50 -6.57
C ASN A 338 -3.85 22.74 -6.99
N SER A 339 -4.96 23.43 -7.29
CA SER A 339 -6.11 22.81 -7.93
C SER A 339 -5.78 22.39 -9.37
N GLU A 340 -6.15 21.15 -9.74
CA GLU A 340 -6.07 20.67 -11.11
C GLU A 340 -7.34 21.10 -11.88
N ILE A 341 -7.16 21.74 -13.03
CA ILE A 341 -8.25 22.23 -13.88
C ILE A 341 -8.11 21.74 -15.31
N ASP A 342 -9.25 21.49 -15.94
CA ASP A 342 -9.36 21.23 -17.38
C ASP A 342 -9.89 22.50 -18.05
N ILE A 343 -9.20 23.01 -19.07
CA ILE A 343 -9.58 24.23 -19.80
C ILE A 343 -9.55 24.01 -21.31
N ALA A 344 -10.42 24.72 -22.02
CA ALA A 344 -10.37 24.85 -23.47
C ALA A 344 -10.02 26.30 -23.82
N ALA A 345 -8.95 26.49 -24.58
CA ALA A 345 -8.47 27.82 -24.95
C ALA A 345 -8.03 27.85 -26.42
N LEU A 346 -8.28 28.98 -27.08
CA LEU A 346 -7.75 29.27 -28.41
C LEU A 346 -6.36 29.90 -28.28
N VAL A 347 -5.34 29.28 -28.89
CA VAL A 347 -3.99 29.82 -28.89
C VAL A 347 -3.89 30.92 -29.96
N ILE A 348 -3.94 32.18 -29.55
CA ILE A 348 -3.93 33.34 -30.46
C ILE A 348 -2.52 33.65 -30.96
N ARG A 349 -1.49 33.44 -30.13
CA ARG A 349 -0.09 33.65 -30.49
C ARG A 349 0.80 32.65 -29.78
N LYS A 350 1.65 31.95 -30.55
CA LYS A 350 2.71 31.11 -30.00
C LYS A 350 3.96 31.96 -29.83
N SER A 351 4.16 32.54 -28.66
CA SER A 351 5.39 33.25 -28.34
C SER A 351 6.50 32.22 -28.13
N PHE A 352 7.49 32.17 -29.01
CA PHE A 352 8.73 31.43 -28.77
C PHE A 352 9.55 32.19 -27.74
N PHE A 353 9.29 31.96 -26.46
CA PHE A 353 10.28 32.27 -25.43
C PHE A 353 11.30 31.13 -25.44
N CYS A 354 12.39 31.29 -26.21
CA CYS A 354 13.63 30.61 -25.89
C CYS A 354 14.07 31.14 -24.51
N LEU A 355 13.95 30.30 -23.48
CA LEU A 355 14.73 30.48 -22.26
C LEU A 355 16.20 30.24 -22.66
N LEU A 356 16.95 31.33 -22.78
CA LEU A 356 18.41 31.37 -22.85
C LEU A 356 19.02 31.03 -21.49
#